data_AF-F9WGS5-F1
#
_entry.id   AF-F9WGS5-F1
#
_cell.length_a   1.000
_cell.length_b   1.000
_cell.length_c   1.000
_cell.angle_alpha   90.00
_cell.angle_beta   90.00
_cell.angle_gamma   90.00
#
_symmetry.space_group_name_H-M   'P 1'
#
loop_
_entity.id
_entity.type
_entity.pdbx_description
1 polymer ?
#
loop_
_entity_poly.entity_id
_entity_poly.type
_entity_poly.pdbx_seq_one_letter_code
_entity_poly.pdbx_strand_id
1 'polypeptide(L)'
;MKNGPPIFTSHFSGCGGVHAVEYFCADQFEAAGVFPTGREISLAAGGVLIDKEKASGFPVLSSLFEEPSTIARHQRMSEEVARVSAPILFNLSNQTVFPCPDGTALDIIRRFTLLKGYTKPYFVRHTRDFAEVCPLKPKEQGLVLNSSRAYGMGLDSRLGECVFNVEQFEEPQCVEELIVKTPTNFPNQSPFRGVRCALACARAQRAKSGFSHLWIPATFLSYLDGKWPLLPGATRVEWGMYLSTLMPALYNVSDVEVPPNALEWWPTYVPHDALHRPLTGAARGVVSLRAWERGYKSPMWMTHVMMTRFGAKLKPVGRKRSYLRGDPFGESRGVVIGNRKYFNIEEVENVDQFLTNLRNTGTSN
;
A
#
# COMPACT_ATOMS: atom_id res chain seq x y z
N MET A 1 44.06 -14.16 5.42
CA MET A 1 43.00 -13.31 6.01
C MET A 1 42.11 -12.84 4.87
N LYS A 2 40.78 -13.01 4.79
CA LYS A 2 39.76 -13.68 5.61
C LYS A 2 38.89 -14.51 4.63
N ASN A 3 39.06 -15.83 4.62
CA ASN A 3 38.18 -16.78 3.90
C ASN A 3 37.04 -17.25 4.83
N GLY A 4 36.44 -16.31 5.55
CA GLY A 4 35.29 -16.57 6.40
C GLY A 4 34.02 -16.34 5.60
N PRO A 5 33.03 -17.24 5.64
CA PRO A 5 31.76 -16.99 4.98
C PRO A 5 31.01 -15.79 5.62
N PRO A 6 30.24 -15.01 4.83
CA PRO A 6 29.58 -13.80 5.31
C PRO A 6 28.45 -14.06 6.31
N ILE A 7 28.27 -13.07 7.18
CA ILE A 7 27.35 -13.04 8.33
C ILE A 7 25.92 -12.59 7.91
N PHE A 8 24.85 -13.34 8.21
CA PHE A 8 23.43 -13.04 8.02
C PHE A 8 22.55 -13.36 9.25
N THR A 9 21.71 -12.39 9.59
CA THR A 9 20.84 -12.29 10.77
C THR A 9 19.41 -12.74 10.46
N SER A 10 18.83 -13.61 11.28
CA SER A 10 17.37 -13.83 11.32
C SER A 10 16.77 -13.00 12.47
N HIS A 11 15.47 -12.68 12.42
CA HIS A 11 14.84 -11.87 13.45
C HIS A 11 13.60 -12.57 14.01
N PHE A 12 13.44 -12.57 15.34
CA PHE A 12 12.24 -13.06 16.01
C PHE A 12 11.29 -11.90 16.33
N SER A 13 9.99 -12.17 16.31
CA SER A 13 9.03 -11.26 16.94
C SER A 13 9.12 -11.44 18.46
N GLY A 14 9.59 -10.41 19.15
CA GLY A 14 9.37 -10.22 20.59
C GLY A 14 8.25 -9.21 20.76
N CYS A 15 7.49 -9.28 21.85
CA CYS A 15 6.40 -8.37 22.16
C CYS A 15 6.82 -6.90 21.95
N GLY A 16 6.36 -6.27 20.85
CA GLY A 16 6.65 -4.88 20.52
C GLY A 16 7.88 -4.59 19.64
N GLY A 17 8.56 -5.59 19.08
CA GLY A 17 9.73 -5.37 18.21
C GLY A 17 10.24 -6.60 17.46
N VAL A 18 10.82 -6.35 16.28
CA VAL A 18 11.60 -7.35 15.53
C VAL A 18 13.01 -7.33 16.09
N HIS A 19 13.41 -8.35 16.87
CA HIS A 19 14.75 -8.43 17.45
C HIS A 19 15.67 -9.25 16.54
N ALA A 20 16.79 -8.67 16.14
CA ALA A 20 17.85 -9.38 15.44
C ALA A 20 18.45 -10.45 16.35
N VAL A 21 18.52 -11.68 15.85
CA VAL A 21 19.33 -12.73 16.44
C VAL A 21 20.36 -13.14 15.40
N GLU A 22 21.61 -12.75 15.65
CA GLU A 22 22.76 -13.21 14.88
C GLU A 22 22.96 -14.71 15.13
N TYR A 23 23.12 -15.50 14.06
CA TYR A 23 23.75 -16.82 14.17
C TYR A 23 24.82 -16.97 13.08
N PHE A 24 26.08 -16.97 13.53
CA PHE A 24 27.24 -17.48 12.79
C PHE A 24 27.88 -18.60 13.58
N CYS A 25 27.77 -19.82 13.08
CA CYS A 25 28.91 -20.62 12.60
C CYS A 25 28.38 -21.99 12.19
N ALA A 26 29.20 -22.72 11.45
CA ALA A 26 29.01 -24.12 11.08
C ALA A 26 29.06 -25.09 12.29
N ASP A 27 28.73 -24.61 13.48
CA ASP A 27 28.87 -25.30 14.76
C ASP A 27 27.50 -25.50 15.44
N GLN A 28 26.40 -25.05 14.81
CA GLN A 28 25.03 -25.32 15.28
C GLN A 28 24.47 -26.68 14.81
N PHE A 29 25.32 -27.61 14.41
CA PHE A 29 24.93 -28.99 14.12
C PHE A 29 24.48 -29.77 15.37
N GLU A 30 24.59 -29.22 16.58
CA GLU A 30 24.28 -29.94 17.84
C GLU A 30 22.96 -29.56 18.55
N ALA A 31 22.17 -28.61 18.04
CA ALA A 31 20.89 -28.25 18.67
C ALA A 31 19.69 -28.58 17.77
N ALA A 32 19.05 -29.72 18.05
CA ALA A 32 17.86 -30.26 17.36
C ALA A 32 16.57 -29.39 17.44
N GLY A 33 16.69 -28.11 17.80
CA GLY A 33 15.56 -27.18 17.98
C GLY A 33 15.62 -25.90 17.15
N VAL A 34 16.62 -25.71 16.29
CA VAL A 34 16.82 -24.45 15.53
C VAL A 34 16.59 -24.67 14.03
N PHE A 35 15.80 -23.79 13.42
CA PHE A 35 15.35 -23.81 12.02
C PHE A 35 16.50 -23.58 11.01
N PRO A 36 16.45 -24.13 9.78
CA PRO A 36 17.41 -23.80 8.72
C PRO A 36 17.26 -22.35 8.24
N THR A 37 18.34 -21.59 8.31
CA THR A 37 18.55 -20.26 7.74
C THR A 37 18.34 -20.24 6.22
N GLY A 38 18.10 -19.06 5.63
CA GLY A 38 18.04 -18.90 4.16
C GLY A 38 19.28 -19.42 3.43
N ARG A 39 20.43 -19.48 4.11
CA ARG A 39 21.65 -20.10 3.64
C ARG A 39 21.62 -21.63 3.72
N GLU A 40 21.14 -22.23 4.81
CA GLU A 40 20.91 -23.69 4.89
C GLU A 40 19.90 -24.15 3.84
N ILE A 41 18.88 -23.33 3.57
CA ILE A 41 17.91 -23.56 2.49
C ILE A 41 18.60 -23.51 1.12
N SER A 42 19.46 -22.51 0.88
CA SER A 42 20.20 -22.37 -0.37
C SER A 42 21.26 -23.45 -0.54
N LEU A 43 21.86 -23.93 0.55
CA LEU A 43 22.81 -25.03 0.59
C LEU A 43 22.12 -26.38 0.40
N ALA A 44 20.93 -26.59 0.97
CA ALA A 44 20.12 -27.79 0.73
C ALA A 44 19.58 -27.85 -0.69
N ALA A 45 19.07 -26.73 -1.20
CA ALA A 45 18.77 -26.57 -2.63
C ALA A 45 20.03 -26.76 -3.48
N GLY A 46 21.20 -26.42 -2.93
CA GLY A 46 22.57 -26.61 -3.43
C GLY A 46 23.14 -28.03 -3.27
N GLY A 47 22.38 -28.99 -2.74
CA GLY A 47 22.82 -30.39 -2.57
C GLY A 47 23.58 -30.73 -1.28
N VAL A 48 23.71 -29.79 -0.35
CA VAL A 48 24.31 -30.01 0.98
C VAL A 48 23.28 -30.67 1.89
N LEU A 49 23.67 -31.78 2.52
CA LEU A 49 22.80 -32.54 3.43
C LEU A 49 22.56 -31.73 4.72
N ILE A 50 21.29 -31.40 4.96
CA ILE A 50 20.79 -30.98 6.29
C ILE A 50 20.50 -32.26 7.09
N ASP A 51 20.64 -32.20 8.41
CA ASP A 51 20.22 -33.29 9.29
C ASP A 51 18.76 -33.74 9.02
N LYS A 52 18.54 -35.05 8.97
CA LYS A 52 17.24 -35.66 8.62
C LYS A 52 16.16 -35.32 9.64
N GLU A 53 16.50 -35.22 10.93
CA GLU A 53 15.55 -34.83 11.98
C GLU A 53 15.12 -33.38 11.81
N LYS A 54 16.04 -32.51 11.39
CA LYS A 54 15.77 -31.09 11.10
C LYS A 54 14.96 -30.89 9.82
N ALA A 55 15.13 -31.76 8.82
CA ALA A 55 14.36 -31.73 7.59
C ALA A 55 12.96 -32.35 7.70
N SER A 56 12.73 -33.22 8.69
CA SER A 56 11.45 -33.92 8.90
C SER A 56 10.25 -32.98 9.08
N GLY A 57 10.48 -31.76 9.59
CA GLY A 57 9.46 -30.71 9.72
C GLY A 57 9.07 -30.03 8.41
N PHE A 58 9.67 -30.42 7.28
CA PHE A 58 9.50 -29.78 5.97
C PHE A 58 9.17 -30.84 4.92
N PRO A 59 7.91 -30.94 4.47
CA PRO A 59 7.48 -32.00 3.56
C PRO A 59 8.32 -32.09 2.28
N VAL A 60 8.64 -30.93 1.67
CA VAL A 60 9.43 -30.87 0.44
C VAL A 60 10.88 -31.28 0.69
N LEU A 61 11.54 -30.75 1.73
CA LEU A 61 12.93 -31.13 2.03
C LEU A 61 13.03 -32.61 2.39
N SER A 62 12.11 -33.13 3.20
CA SER A 62 12.03 -34.55 3.56
C SER A 62 11.95 -35.43 2.31
N SER A 63 11.09 -35.06 1.34
CA SER A 63 10.93 -35.81 0.10
C SER A 63 12.15 -35.74 -0.84
N LEU A 64 13.01 -34.72 -0.70
CA LEU A 64 14.25 -34.59 -1.47
C LEU A 64 15.36 -35.52 -0.94
N PHE A 65 15.25 -36.08 0.27
CA PHE A 65 16.22 -37.08 0.77
C PHE A 65 16.09 -38.43 0.08
N GLU A 66 14.95 -38.70 -0.55
CA GLU A 66 14.72 -39.93 -1.32
C GLU A 66 15.41 -39.88 -2.69
N GLU A 67 15.85 -38.68 -3.12
CA GLU A 67 16.51 -38.48 -4.41
C GLU A 67 18.01 -38.89 -4.34
N PRO A 68 18.46 -39.79 -5.23
CA PRO A 68 19.77 -40.43 -5.13
C PRO A 68 20.94 -39.53 -5.54
N SER A 69 20.68 -38.44 -6.29
CA SER A 69 21.75 -37.57 -6.80
C SER A 69 21.48 -36.09 -6.51
N THR A 70 22.56 -35.35 -6.31
CA THR A 70 22.52 -33.90 -6.12
C THR A 70 21.89 -33.18 -7.31
N ILE A 71 22.15 -33.64 -8.54
CA ILE A 71 21.59 -33.03 -9.76
C ILE A 71 20.07 -33.22 -9.81
N ALA A 72 19.58 -34.43 -9.52
CA ALA A 72 18.14 -34.72 -9.46
C ALA A 72 17.44 -33.88 -8.38
N ARG A 73 18.07 -33.71 -7.21
CA ARG A 73 17.56 -32.82 -6.14
C ARG A 73 17.40 -31.36 -6.59
N HIS A 74 18.41 -30.81 -7.27
CA HIS A 74 18.36 -29.43 -7.76
C HIS A 74 17.26 -29.22 -8.81
N GLN A 75 17.16 -30.17 -9.75
CA GLN A 75 16.16 -30.11 -10.80
C GLN A 75 14.76 -30.16 -10.19
N ARG A 76 14.48 -31.13 -9.32
CA ARG A 76 13.18 -31.26 -8.64
C ARG A 76 12.85 -30.03 -7.80
N MET A 77 13.81 -29.49 -7.05
CA MET A 77 13.59 -28.24 -6.29
C MET A 77 13.25 -27.07 -7.22
N SER A 78 13.93 -26.96 -8.36
CA SER A 78 13.64 -25.89 -9.35
C SER A 78 12.25 -26.05 -9.96
N GLU A 79 11.83 -27.29 -10.26
CA GLU A 79 10.49 -27.61 -10.77
C GLU A 79 9.40 -27.30 -9.75
N GLU A 80 9.58 -27.67 -8.48
CA GLU A 80 8.63 -27.36 -7.41
C GLU A 80 8.54 -25.85 -7.12
N VAL A 81 9.68 -25.14 -7.11
CA VAL A 81 9.71 -23.68 -6.96
C VAL A 81 8.99 -22.99 -8.12
N ALA A 82 9.13 -23.50 -9.35
CA ALA A 82 8.44 -22.97 -10.51
C ALA A 82 6.92 -23.14 -10.44
N ARG A 83 6.41 -24.13 -9.68
CA ARG A 83 4.97 -24.31 -9.42
C ARG A 83 4.41 -23.31 -8.40
N VAL A 84 5.26 -22.65 -7.61
CA VAL A 84 4.83 -21.65 -6.64
C VAL A 84 4.44 -20.35 -7.34
N SER A 85 3.26 -19.84 -7.02
CA SER A 85 2.76 -18.57 -7.53
C SER A 85 3.75 -17.42 -7.28
N ALA A 86 3.76 -16.43 -8.18
CA ALA A 86 4.59 -15.24 -7.99
C ALA A 86 4.22 -14.55 -6.66
N PRO A 87 5.19 -14.29 -5.78
CA PRO A 87 4.89 -13.70 -4.49
C PRO A 87 4.46 -12.25 -4.67
N ILE A 88 3.40 -11.89 -3.96
CA ILE A 88 2.86 -10.53 -3.94
C ILE A 88 3.27 -9.93 -2.61
N LEU A 89 4.13 -8.91 -2.70
CA LEU A 89 4.62 -8.22 -1.52
C LEU A 89 3.86 -6.91 -1.31
N PHE A 90 3.29 -6.78 -0.12
CA PHE A 90 2.44 -5.68 0.25
C PHE A 90 3.09 -4.80 1.32
N ASN A 91 3.01 -3.48 1.11
CA ASN A 91 3.57 -2.48 2.01
C ASN A 91 2.57 -1.35 2.25
N LEU A 92 2.16 -1.17 3.50
CA LEU A 92 1.29 -0.08 3.96
C LEU A 92 2.06 1.08 4.59
N SER A 93 3.39 1.08 4.58
CA SER A 93 4.15 2.13 5.26
C SER A 93 3.91 3.51 4.65
N ASN A 94 3.75 4.51 5.51
CA ASN A 94 3.65 5.93 5.14
C ASN A 94 4.86 6.49 4.38
N GLN A 95 5.98 5.75 4.34
CA GLN A 95 7.29 6.33 3.98
C GLN A 95 8.10 5.57 2.93
N THR A 96 7.66 4.43 2.40
CA THR A 96 8.49 3.71 1.43
C THR A 96 7.66 2.97 0.40
N VAL A 97 7.88 3.29 -0.88
CA VAL A 97 7.64 2.34 -1.98
C VAL A 97 8.55 1.16 -1.69
N PHE A 98 7.99 -0.05 -1.57
CA PHE A 98 8.85 -1.24 -1.58
C PHE A 98 9.48 -1.27 -2.97
N PRO A 99 10.81 -1.12 -3.12
CA PRO A 99 11.42 -1.25 -4.43
C PRO A 99 11.05 -2.63 -4.95
N CYS A 100 10.46 -2.69 -6.16
CA CYS A 100 10.03 -3.94 -6.76
C CYS A 100 11.13 -4.99 -6.54
N PRO A 101 10.87 -6.08 -5.79
CA PRO A 101 11.90 -7.05 -5.48
C PRO A 101 12.49 -7.52 -6.81
N ASP A 102 13.82 -7.51 -6.91
CA ASP A 102 14.48 -8.05 -8.09
C ASP A 102 14.19 -9.56 -8.24
N GLY A 103 14.55 -10.13 -9.39
CA GLY A 103 14.30 -11.54 -9.67
C GLY A 103 14.88 -12.47 -8.59
N THR A 104 15.97 -12.07 -7.94
CA THR A 104 16.61 -12.82 -6.85
C THR A 104 15.76 -12.79 -5.58
N ALA A 105 15.25 -11.63 -5.17
CA ALA A 105 14.37 -11.51 -4.01
C ALA A 105 13.06 -12.30 -4.20
N LEU A 106 12.49 -12.27 -5.42
CA LEU A 106 11.29 -13.06 -5.75
C LEU A 106 11.56 -14.57 -5.66
N ASP A 107 12.71 -15.05 -6.14
CA ASP A 107 13.09 -16.46 -6.06
C ASP A 107 13.30 -16.92 -4.60
N ILE A 108 13.93 -16.08 -3.78
CA ILE A 108 14.10 -16.36 -2.34
C ILE A 108 12.74 -16.50 -1.66
N ILE A 109 11.79 -15.60 -1.95
CA ILE A 109 10.45 -15.68 -1.37
C ILE A 109 9.74 -16.95 -1.85
N ARG A 110 9.82 -17.32 -3.14
CA ARG A 110 9.20 -18.56 -3.65
C ARG A 110 9.74 -19.81 -2.96
N ARG A 111 11.06 -19.90 -2.81
CA ARG A 111 11.69 -21.00 -2.06
C ARG A 111 11.20 -21.02 -0.62
N PHE A 112 11.14 -19.87 0.05
CA PHE A 112 10.64 -19.78 1.41
C PHE A 112 9.18 -20.25 1.52
N THR A 113 8.31 -19.84 0.60
CA THR A 113 6.92 -20.30 0.49
C THR A 113 6.82 -21.81 0.35
N LEU A 114 7.57 -22.39 -0.59
CA LEU A 114 7.58 -23.83 -0.86
C LEU A 114 7.99 -24.62 0.39
N LEU A 115 9.05 -24.18 1.05
CA LEU A 115 9.62 -24.88 2.20
C LEU A 115 8.71 -24.82 3.41
N LYS A 116 8.09 -23.66 3.65
CA LYS A 116 7.12 -23.49 4.72
C LYS A 116 5.76 -24.11 4.41
N GLY A 117 5.52 -24.52 3.17
CA GLY A 117 4.24 -25.07 2.72
C GLY A 117 3.10 -24.05 2.74
N TYR A 118 3.40 -22.76 2.58
CA TYR A 118 2.35 -21.74 2.51
C TYR A 118 1.53 -21.91 1.23
N THR A 119 0.22 -21.84 1.39
CA THR A 119 -0.76 -21.92 0.30
C THR A 119 -1.01 -20.57 -0.35
N LYS A 120 -0.71 -19.47 0.35
CA LYS A 120 -0.95 -18.10 -0.11
C LYS A 120 0.33 -17.44 -0.63
N PRO A 121 0.28 -16.72 -1.77
CA PRO A 121 1.43 -16.00 -2.32
C PRO A 121 1.66 -14.63 -1.68
N TYR A 122 0.87 -14.26 -0.67
CA TYR A 122 0.83 -12.92 -0.14
C TYR A 122 1.82 -12.75 1.02
N PHE A 123 2.66 -11.72 0.92
CA PHE A 123 3.63 -11.35 1.94
C PHE A 123 3.42 -9.90 2.36
N VAL A 124 3.60 -9.62 3.66
CA VAL A 124 3.48 -8.29 4.23
C VAL A 124 4.79 -7.91 4.87
N ARG A 125 5.22 -6.68 4.60
CA ARG A 125 6.32 -6.06 5.35
C ARG A 125 5.87 -5.78 6.78
N HIS A 126 6.58 -6.35 7.74
CA HIS A 126 6.26 -6.19 9.15
C HIS A 126 6.99 -4.97 9.71
N THR A 127 6.28 -3.84 9.77
CA THR A 127 6.74 -2.62 10.44
C THR A 127 6.28 -2.59 11.90
N ARG A 128 6.85 -1.71 12.72
CA ARG A 128 6.38 -1.47 14.08
C ARG A 128 4.88 -1.16 14.13
N ASP A 129 4.42 -0.28 13.25
CA ASP A 129 3.00 0.10 13.19
C ASP A 129 2.09 -1.10 12.85
N PHE A 130 2.55 -2.01 12.00
CA PHE A 130 1.79 -3.22 11.65
C PHE A 130 1.74 -4.20 12.83
N ALA A 131 2.89 -4.42 13.49
CA ALA A 131 3.02 -5.29 14.66
C ALA A 131 2.07 -4.90 15.80
N GLU A 132 1.85 -3.60 16.00
CA GLU A 132 0.96 -3.10 17.05
C GLU A 132 -0.52 -3.45 16.84
N VAL A 133 -0.95 -3.73 15.61
CA VAL A 133 -2.38 -3.91 15.29
C VAL A 133 -2.73 -5.23 14.63
N CYS A 134 -1.75 -5.97 14.14
CA CYS A 134 -1.90 -7.31 13.61
C CYS A 134 -0.71 -8.17 14.06
N PRO A 135 -0.81 -8.82 15.23
CA PRO A 135 0.24 -9.67 15.74
C PRO A 135 0.44 -10.90 14.86
N LEU A 136 1.67 -11.40 14.88
CA LEU A 136 2.03 -12.71 14.36
C LEU A 136 1.64 -13.80 15.36
N LYS A 137 1.40 -15.01 14.86
CA LYS A 137 1.25 -16.18 15.73
C LYS A 137 2.53 -16.38 16.56
N PRO A 138 2.45 -16.99 17.75
CA PRO A 138 3.62 -17.22 18.58
C PRO A 138 4.72 -17.97 17.83
N LYS A 139 5.97 -17.50 17.98
CA LYS A 139 7.19 -18.12 17.43
C LYS A 139 7.31 -18.12 15.89
N GLU A 140 6.50 -17.31 15.20
CA GLU A 140 6.64 -17.12 13.75
C GLU A 140 7.94 -16.41 13.37
N GLN A 141 8.49 -16.81 12.22
CA GLN A 141 9.77 -16.31 11.70
C GLN A 141 9.58 -15.74 10.30
N GLY A 142 10.06 -14.51 10.09
CA GLY A 142 9.97 -13.81 8.82
C GLY A 142 11.21 -14.00 7.95
N LEU A 143 11.08 -13.63 6.69
CA LEU A 143 12.18 -13.58 5.73
C LEU A 143 12.79 -12.17 5.74
N VAL A 144 14.11 -12.07 5.84
CA VAL A 144 14.82 -10.80 5.70
C VAL A 144 15.24 -10.62 4.24
N LEU A 145 14.75 -9.56 3.63
CA LEU A 145 15.13 -9.15 2.29
C LEU A 145 16.12 -7.99 2.39
N ASN A 146 17.29 -8.15 1.77
CA ASN A 146 18.25 -7.06 1.66
C ASN A 146 17.82 -6.14 0.51
N SER A 147 17.32 -4.94 0.83
CA SER A 147 17.07 -3.93 -0.19
C SER A 147 18.37 -3.20 -0.51
N SER A 148 18.84 -3.30 -1.76
CA SER A 148 19.90 -2.42 -2.28
C SER A 148 19.31 -1.04 -2.55
N ARG A 149 19.29 -0.20 -1.53
CA ARG A 149 19.00 1.22 -1.70
C ARG A 149 20.26 1.93 -2.19
N ALA A 150 20.42 2.04 -3.51
CA ALA A 150 21.32 3.01 -4.10
C ALA A 150 20.73 4.43 -3.93
N TYR A 151 20.69 4.95 -2.69
CA TYR A 151 20.62 6.39 -2.50
C TYR A 151 22.02 6.92 -2.77
N GLY A 152 22.15 7.89 -3.68
CA GLY A 152 23.41 8.49 -4.12
C GLY A 152 24.19 9.30 -3.06
N MET A 153 24.10 8.92 -1.79
CA MET A 153 24.98 9.37 -0.72
C MET A 153 25.65 8.13 -0.13
N GLY A 154 26.98 8.08 -0.19
CA GLY A 154 27.83 6.92 0.09
C GLY A 154 27.83 6.41 1.53
N LEU A 155 26.66 6.10 2.08
CA LEU A 155 26.46 5.33 3.30
C LEU A 155 25.77 4.03 2.92
N ASP A 156 26.54 2.95 2.93
CA ASP A 156 26.15 1.57 2.59
C ASP A 156 25.28 0.97 3.71
N SER A 157 24.19 1.65 4.09
CA SER A 157 23.23 1.15 5.08
C SER A 157 22.25 0.21 4.39
N ARG A 158 22.61 -1.07 4.29
CA ARG A 158 21.66 -2.14 3.92
C ARG A 158 20.62 -2.26 5.03
N LEU A 159 19.47 -1.63 4.86
CA LEU A 159 18.32 -1.85 5.73
C LEU A 159 17.67 -3.16 5.29
N GLY A 160 17.88 -4.23 6.07
CA GLY A 160 17.15 -5.48 5.90
C GLY A 160 15.68 -5.25 6.23
N GLU A 161 14.78 -5.58 5.29
CA GLU A 161 13.34 -5.50 5.51
C GLU A 161 12.78 -6.89 5.81
N CYS A 162 12.05 -7.05 6.91
CA CYS A 162 11.46 -8.33 7.29
C CYS A 162 10.04 -8.45 6.74
N VAL A 163 9.78 -9.57 6.04
CA VAL A 163 8.50 -9.88 5.43
C VAL A 163 7.95 -11.20 5.97
N PHE A 164 6.64 -11.28 6.12
CA PHE A 164 5.93 -12.46 6.63
C PHE A 164 4.82 -12.83 5.68
N ASN A 165 4.58 -14.13 5.49
CA ASN A 165 3.43 -14.61 4.76
C ASN A 165 2.15 -14.30 5.55
N VAL A 166 1.04 -14.05 4.86
CA VAL A 166 -0.26 -13.78 5.50
C VAL A 166 -0.70 -14.89 6.45
N GLU A 167 -0.32 -16.14 6.20
CA GLU A 167 -0.66 -17.29 7.04
C GLU A 167 0.01 -17.26 8.42
N GLN A 168 1.05 -16.45 8.60
CA GLN A 168 1.79 -16.31 9.85
C GLN A 168 1.12 -15.34 10.84
N PHE A 169 0.10 -14.60 10.43
CA PHE A 169 -0.61 -13.66 11.29
C PHE A 169 -1.72 -14.35 12.08
N GLU A 170 -2.09 -13.78 13.24
CA GLU A 170 -3.23 -14.29 14.03
C GLU A 170 -4.57 -14.17 13.27
N GLU A 171 -4.69 -13.19 12.38
CA GLU A 171 -5.90 -12.95 11.56
C GLU A 171 -5.60 -13.05 10.05
N PRO A 172 -5.21 -14.24 9.54
CA PRO A 172 -4.68 -14.38 8.20
C PRO A 172 -5.66 -13.93 7.10
N GLN A 173 -6.97 -14.16 7.29
CA GLN A 173 -7.98 -13.76 6.30
C GLN A 173 -8.16 -12.23 6.24
N CYS A 174 -7.98 -11.52 7.36
CA CYS A 174 -8.08 -10.06 7.39
C CYS A 174 -6.87 -9.43 6.68
N VAL A 175 -5.68 -10.02 6.84
CA VAL A 175 -4.47 -9.58 6.14
C VAL A 175 -4.55 -9.90 4.65
N GLU A 176 -5.12 -11.05 4.27
CA GLU A 176 -5.40 -11.37 2.86
C GLU A 176 -6.39 -10.37 2.25
N GLU A 177 -7.51 -10.07 2.93
CA GLU A 177 -8.51 -9.08 2.49
C GLU A 177 -7.87 -7.69 2.29
N LEU A 178 -6.98 -7.30 3.20
CA LEU A 178 -6.23 -6.03 3.13
C LEU A 178 -5.39 -5.89 1.86
N ILE A 179 -4.91 -7.01 1.30
CA ILE A 179 -4.09 -7.05 0.08
C ILE A 179 -5.01 -7.13 -1.14
N VAL A 180 -5.86 -8.15 -1.19
CA VAL A 180 -6.73 -8.45 -2.34
C VAL A 180 -7.75 -7.34 -2.58
N LYS A 181 -8.26 -6.73 -1.51
CA LYS A 181 -9.31 -5.71 -1.53
C LYS A 181 -8.87 -4.45 -0.81
N THR A 182 -7.67 -3.98 -1.16
CA THR A 182 -6.99 -2.84 -0.52
C THR A 182 -7.95 -1.66 -0.25
N PRO A 183 -8.21 -1.35 1.03
CA PRO A 183 -9.04 -0.23 1.43
C PRO A 183 -8.57 1.09 0.83
N THR A 184 -9.45 1.70 0.04
CA THR A 184 -9.17 2.88 -0.79
C THR A 184 -10.13 3.99 -0.41
N ASN A 185 -9.59 5.20 -0.27
CA ASN A 185 -10.37 6.39 -0.01
C ASN A 185 -11.11 6.80 -1.29
N PHE A 186 -12.45 6.77 -1.25
CA PHE A 186 -13.30 7.07 -2.40
C PHE A 186 -13.09 8.49 -2.94
N PRO A 187 -13.07 9.57 -2.14
CA PRO A 187 -12.86 10.92 -2.66
C PRO A 187 -11.58 11.10 -3.48
N ASN A 188 -10.45 10.55 -3.02
CA ASN A 188 -9.15 10.77 -3.64
C ASN A 188 -8.59 9.57 -4.42
N GLN A 189 -9.31 8.45 -4.43
CA GLN A 189 -8.95 7.23 -5.15
C GLN A 189 -7.54 6.72 -4.80
N SER A 190 -7.10 6.92 -3.56
CA SER A 190 -5.81 6.44 -3.08
C SER A 190 -5.97 5.44 -1.92
N PRO A 191 -5.13 4.38 -1.86
CA PRO A 191 -5.08 3.49 -0.72
C PRO A 191 -4.85 4.23 0.59
N PHE A 192 -5.45 3.77 1.68
CA PHE A 192 -5.15 4.34 3.00
C PHE A 192 -3.70 4.07 3.38
N ARG A 193 -2.99 5.14 3.76
CA ARG A 193 -1.57 5.04 4.15
C ARG A 193 -1.35 4.62 5.61
N GLY A 194 -2.40 4.63 6.45
CA GLY A 194 -2.32 4.22 7.85
C GLY A 194 -2.73 2.76 8.03
N VAL A 195 -1.82 1.90 8.53
CA VAL A 195 -2.09 0.47 8.74
C VAL A 195 -3.28 0.21 9.66
N ARG A 196 -3.40 1.00 10.75
CA ARG A 196 -4.53 0.88 11.69
C ARG A 196 -5.87 1.07 11.00
N CYS A 197 -5.97 2.12 10.19
CA CYS A 197 -7.15 2.44 9.39
C CYS A 197 -7.44 1.34 8.37
N ALA A 198 -6.43 0.98 7.57
CA ALA A 198 -6.58 0.03 6.49
C ALA A 198 -6.99 -1.34 7.03
N LEU A 199 -6.37 -1.81 8.11
CA LEU A 199 -6.71 -3.10 8.72
C LEU A 199 -8.11 -3.09 9.34
N ALA A 200 -8.53 -2.01 10.00
CA ALA A 200 -9.89 -1.90 10.54
C ALA A 200 -10.95 -1.95 9.42
N CYS A 201 -10.68 -1.28 8.29
CA CYS A 201 -11.50 -1.38 7.09
C CYS A 201 -11.51 -2.81 6.51
N ALA A 202 -10.36 -3.48 6.44
CA ALA A 202 -10.26 -4.86 5.96
C ALA A 202 -11.04 -5.85 6.82
N ARG A 203 -10.97 -5.72 8.16
CA ARG A 203 -11.79 -6.49 9.09
C ARG A 203 -13.30 -6.29 8.82
N ALA A 204 -13.72 -5.05 8.60
CA ALA A 204 -15.11 -4.73 8.29
C ALA A 204 -15.56 -5.29 6.93
N GLN A 205 -14.72 -5.21 5.90
CA GLN A 205 -14.96 -5.84 4.59
C GLN A 205 -15.12 -7.35 4.72
N ARG A 206 -14.26 -7.98 5.52
CA ARG A 206 -14.30 -9.43 5.71
C ARG A 206 -15.55 -9.89 6.43
N ALA A 207 -16.03 -9.10 7.40
CA ALA A 207 -17.25 -9.38 8.16
C ALA A 207 -18.53 -9.22 7.32
N LYS A 208 -18.52 -8.42 6.25
CA LYS A 208 -19.68 -8.17 5.38
C LYS A 208 -19.31 -8.39 3.90
N SER A 209 -19.68 -9.55 3.36
CA SER A 209 -19.31 -10.03 2.02
C SER A 209 -19.62 -9.06 0.86
N GLY A 210 -20.61 -8.17 1.00
CA GLY A 210 -21.00 -7.17 -0.02
C GLY A 210 -20.25 -5.83 0.04
N PHE A 211 -19.31 -5.65 0.96
CA PHE A 211 -18.61 -4.38 1.09
C PHE A 211 -17.70 -4.10 -0.10
N SER A 212 -17.53 -2.84 -0.48
CA SER A 212 -16.57 -2.42 -1.48
C SER A 212 -15.16 -2.28 -0.89
N HIS A 213 -14.16 -2.19 -1.76
CA HIS A 213 -12.83 -1.70 -1.39
C HIS A 213 -12.81 -0.19 -1.09
N LEU A 214 -13.88 0.53 -1.46
CA LEU A 214 -13.99 1.99 -1.38
C LEU A 214 -14.64 2.44 -0.07
N TRP A 215 -14.03 3.47 0.54
CA TRP A 215 -14.43 4.03 1.83
C TRP A 215 -14.55 5.55 1.78
N ILE A 216 -15.59 6.11 2.38
CA ILE A 216 -15.90 7.53 2.41
C ILE A 216 -15.66 8.09 3.83
N PRO A 217 -14.83 9.15 3.98
CA PRO A 217 -14.71 9.89 5.23
C PRO A 217 -16.01 10.60 5.62
N ALA A 218 -16.35 10.57 6.90
CA ALA A 218 -17.51 11.29 7.46
C ALA A 218 -17.46 12.79 7.15
N THR A 219 -16.26 13.39 7.11
CA THR A 219 -16.06 14.79 6.70
C THR A 219 -16.47 15.03 5.25
N PHE A 220 -16.25 14.07 4.35
CA PHE A 220 -16.71 14.19 2.97
C PHE A 220 -18.25 14.15 2.88
N LEU A 221 -18.90 13.26 3.63
CA LEU A 221 -20.36 13.20 3.72
C LEU A 221 -20.95 14.50 4.31
N SER A 222 -20.26 15.12 5.27
CA SER A 222 -20.69 16.39 5.84
C SER A 222 -20.74 17.52 4.81
N TYR A 223 -19.81 17.53 3.85
CA TYR A 223 -19.80 18.51 2.77
C TYR A 223 -20.96 18.33 1.79
N LEU A 224 -21.53 17.12 1.70
CA LEU A 224 -22.64 16.82 0.82
C LEU A 224 -24.01 17.21 1.40
N ASP A 225 -24.08 17.73 2.64
CA ASP A 225 -25.31 18.23 3.25
C ASP A 225 -26.50 17.25 3.15
N GLY A 226 -26.23 15.97 3.46
CA GLY A 226 -27.24 14.91 3.45
C GLY A 226 -27.65 14.42 2.06
N LYS A 227 -26.98 14.82 0.98
CA LYS A 227 -27.30 14.33 -0.37
C LYS A 227 -26.97 12.86 -0.60
N TRP A 228 -25.95 12.34 0.07
CA TRP A 228 -25.61 10.92 0.07
C TRP A 228 -25.80 10.38 1.50
N PRO A 229 -27.05 10.07 1.89
CA PRO A 229 -27.35 9.61 3.23
C PRO A 229 -26.72 8.23 3.50
N LEU A 230 -26.47 7.96 4.78
CA LEU A 230 -26.07 6.64 5.25
C LEU A 230 -27.27 5.70 5.26
N LEU A 231 -27.05 4.46 4.87
CA LEU A 231 -28.05 3.40 5.00
C LEU A 231 -28.24 3.01 6.49
N PRO A 232 -29.42 2.52 6.87
CA PRO A 232 -29.64 1.99 8.22
C PRO A 232 -28.62 0.89 8.57
N GLY A 233 -27.97 1.01 9.73
CA GLY A 233 -26.96 0.04 10.17
C GLY A 233 -25.59 0.16 9.49
N ALA A 234 -25.31 1.32 8.86
CA ALA A 234 -24.02 1.62 8.27
C ALA A 234 -22.85 1.33 9.24
N THR A 235 -21.87 0.55 8.77
CA THR A 235 -20.67 0.24 9.54
C THR A 235 -19.78 1.48 9.61
N ARG A 236 -19.58 1.95 10.84
CA ARG A 236 -18.66 3.03 11.16
C ARG A 236 -17.30 2.45 11.58
N VAL A 237 -16.25 2.80 10.86
CA VAL A 237 -14.86 2.46 11.24
C VAL A 237 -14.20 3.68 11.87
N GLU A 238 -13.71 3.51 13.10
CA GLU A 238 -12.90 4.48 13.82
C GLU A 238 -11.53 3.88 14.10
N TRP A 239 -10.46 4.67 13.96
CA TRP A 239 -9.10 4.13 14.04
C TRP A 239 -8.12 5.01 14.82
N GLY A 240 -8.67 5.82 15.73
CA GLY A 240 -7.92 6.49 16.80
C GLY A 240 -7.43 7.92 16.49
N MET A 241 -6.80 8.52 17.51
CA MET A 241 -6.17 9.84 17.43
C MET A 241 -4.76 9.73 16.82
N TYR A 242 -4.43 10.60 15.88
CA TYR A 242 -3.05 10.84 15.47
C TYR A 242 -2.70 12.27 15.88
N LEU A 243 -1.66 12.43 16.71
CA LEU A 243 -1.14 13.75 17.14
C LEU A 243 -2.26 14.71 17.55
N SER A 244 -3.06 14.33 18.56
CA SER A 244 -4.17 15.13 19.13
C SER A 244 -5.27 15.57 18.15
N THR A 245 -5.31 15.05 16.93
CA THR A 245 -6.39 15.30 15.96
C THR A 245 -7.28 14.08 15.85
N LEU A 246 -8.59 14.26 16.07
CA LEU A 246 -9.59 13.22 15.87
C LEU A 246 -9.63 12.88 14.37
N MET A 247 -9.25 11.65 14.01
CA MET A 247 -9.40 11.21 12.62
C MET A 247 -10.89 10.98 12.33
N PRO A 248 -11.40 11.48 11.19
CA PRO A 248 -12.83 11.44 10.92
C PRO A 248 -13.28 10.03 10.61
N ALA A 249 -14.34 9.51 11.22
CA ALA A 249 -14.82 8.14 10.96
C ALA A 249 -15.01 7.81 9.46
N LEU A 250 -14.91 6.52 9.10
CA LEU A 250 -15.09 6.03 7.74
C LEU A 250 -16.34 5.17 7.61
N TYR A 251 -16.99 5.28 6.46
CA TYR A 251 -18.11 4.44 6.05
C TYR A 251 -17.77 3.75 4.74
N ASN A 252 -18.20 2.50 4.57
CA ASN A 252 -18.00 1.81 3.30
C ASN A 252 -18.93 2.43 2.25
N VAL A 253 -18.51 2.49 0.98
CA VAL A 253 -19.37 3.02 -0.09
C VAL A 253 -20.67 2.22 -0.22
N SER A 254 -20.65 0.92 0.13
CA SER A 254 -21.82 0.05 0.09
C SER A 254 -22.88 0.41 1.15
N ASP A 255 -22.53 1.22 2.15
CA ASP A 255 -23.43 1.66 3.23
C ASP A 255 -23.88 3.12 3.05
N VAL A 256 -23.63 3.70 1.88
CA VAL A 256 -23.98 5.09 1.54
C VAL A 256 -24.81 5.07 0.26
N GLU A 257 -25.88 5.87 0.19
CA GLU A 257 -26.64 6.08 -1.05
C GLU A 257 -25.86 6.96 -2.03
N VAL A 258 -24.78 6.41 -2.59
CA VAL A 258 -23.98 7.06 -3.61
C VAL A 258 -24.65 6.91 -4.97
N PRO A 259 -24.86 8.01 -5.72
CA PRO A 259 -25.38 7.94 -7.09
C PRO A 259 -24.51 7.02 -7.97
N PRO A 260 -25.10 6.09 -8.76
CA PRO A 260 -24.33 5.17 -9.60
C PRO A 260 -23.38 5.88 -10.57
N ASN A 261 -23.83 6.99 -11.15
CA ASN A 261 -23.01 7.83 -12.01
C ASN A 261 -21.80 8.45 -11.30
N ALA A 262 -21.87 8.68 -9.98
CA ALA A 262 -20.73 9.15 -9.20
C ALA A 262 -19.70 8.02 -9.03
N LEU A 263 -20.15 6.78 -8.79
CA LEU A 263 -19.27 5.61 -8.68
C LEU A 263 -18.51 5.33 -9.97
N GLU A 264 -19.15 5.52 -11.12
CA GLU A 264 -18.53 5.36 -12.44
C GLU A 264 -17.60 6.54 -12.79
N TRP A 265 -18.02 7.77 -12.49
CA TRP A 265 -17.28 8.96 -12.91
C TRP A 265 -16.02 9.20 -12.08
N TRP A 266 -16.07 9.03 -10.75
CA TRP A 266 -14.96 9.42 -9.85
C TRP A 266 -13.61 8.76 -10.16
N PRO A 267 -13.55 7.44 -10.46
CA PRO A 267 -12.30 6.78 -10.83
C PRO A 267 -11.70 7.33 -12.13
N THR A 268 -12.55 7.77 -13.07
CA THR A 268 -12.13 8.28 -14.38
C THR A 268 -11.71 9.74 -14.38
N TYR A 269 -12.18 10.52 -13.40
CA TYR A 269 -11.80 11.93 -13.26
C TYR A 269 -10.45 12.07 -12.53
N VAL A 270 -9.40 12.39 -13.31
CA VAL A 270 -8.02 12.56 -12.83
C VAL A 270 -7.64 14.05 -12.89
N PRO A 271 -7.92 14.83 -11.84
CA PRO A 271 -7.63 16.26 -11.86
C PRO A 271 -6.12 16.51 -11.86
N HIS A 272 -5.67 17.51 -12.63
CA HIS A 272 -4.26 17.86 -12.74
C HIS A 272 -4.05 19.37 -12.76
N ASP A 273 -2.84 19.82 -12.43
CA ASP A 273 -2.45 21.22 -12.55
C ASP A 273 -2.15 21.60 -14.02
N ALA A 274 -1.81 22.86 -14.27
CA ALA A 274 -1.51 23.32 -15.63
C ALA A 274 -0.16 22.81 -16.18
N LEU A 275 0.66 22.16 -15.36
CA LEU A 275 1.86 21.44 -15.79
C LEU A 275 1.57 19.95 -15.99
N HIS A 276 0.29 19.57 -16.10
CA HIS A 276 -0.18 18.20 -16.23
C HIS A 276 0.22 17.28 -15.05
N ARG A 277 0.54 17.86 -13.89
CA ARG A 277 0.84 17.06 -12.69
C ARG A 277 -0.45 16.69 -11.99
N PRO A 278 -0.71 15.40 -11.72
CA PRO A 278 -1.92 14.98 -11.03
C PRO A 278 -2.02 15.63 -9.64
N LEU A 279 -3.21 16.13 -9.32
CA LEU A 279 -3.55 16.48 -7.95
C LEU A 279 -3.80 15.17 -7.18
N THR A 280 -3.26 15.08 -5.97
CA THR A 280 -3.32 13.86 -5.15
C THR A 280 -3.85 14.14 -3.74
N GLY A 281 -4.18 13.09 -2.99
CA GLY A 281 -4.62 13.18 -1.60
C GLY A 281 -5.86 14.07 -1.42
N ALA A 282 -5.87 14.89 -0.36
CA ALA A 282 -7.01 15.76 -0.05
C ALA A 282 -7.36 16.72 -1.19
N ALA A 283 -6.35 17.25 -1.91
CA ALA A 283 -6.58 18.17 -3.02
C ALA A 283 -7.40 17.51 -4.13
N ARG A 284 -7.07 16.27 -4.51
CA ARG A 284 -7.86 15.48 -5.47
C ARG A 284 -9.32 15.34 -5.02
N GLY A 285 -9.54 14.95 -3.77
CA GLY A 285 -10.89 14.75 -3.25
C GLY A 285 -11.76 16.00 -3.31
N VAL A 286 -11.22 17.15 -2.89
CA VAL A 286 -11.95 18.43 -2.87
C VAL A 286 -12.25 18.93 -4.28
N VAL A 287 -11.27 18.90 -5.19
CA VAL A 287 -11.49 19.37 -6.57
C VAL A 287 -12.41 18.44 -7.36
N SER A 288 -12.32 17.12 -7.17
CA SER A 288 -13.25 16.15 -7.78
C SER A 288 -14.68 16.37 -7.28
N LEU A 289 -14.86 16.64 -5.98
CA LEU A 289 -16.17 16.96 -5.43
C LEU A 289 -16.76 18.24 -6.04
N ARG A 290 -15.93 19.28 -6.22
CA ARG A 290 -16.38 20.52 -6.90
C ARG A 290 -16.70 20.28 -8.37
N ALA A 291 -15.87 19.52 -9.09
CA ALA A 291 -16.13 19.17 -10.48
C ALA A 291 -17.45 18.41 -10.64
N TRP A 292 -17.71 17.46 -9.73
CA TRP A 292 -18.96 16.73 -9.70
C TRP A 292 -20.17 17.65 -9.49
N GLU A 293 -20.13 18.51 -8.47
CA GLU A 293 -21.20 19.48 -8.19
C GLU A 293 -21.48 20.39 -9.39
N ARG A 294 -20.43 20.81 -10.11
CA ARG A 294 -20.53 21.78 -11.20
C ARG A 294 -20.75 21.17 -12.58
N GLY A 295 -20.59 19.86 -12.69
CA GLY A 295 -20.62 19.12 -13.95
C GLY A 295 -19.42 19.41 -14.85
N TYR A 296 -18.27 19.80 -14.29
CA TYR A 296 -17.06 20.03 -15.08
C TYR A 296 -16.62 18.74 -15.79
N LYS A 297 -16.17 18.90 -17.03
CA LYS A 297 -15.62 17.84 -17.89
C LYS A 297 -14.10 17.90 -17.94
N SER A 298 -13.53 19.10 -17.86
CA SER A 298 -12.10 19.31 -17.86
C SER A 298 -11.47 18.89 -16.53
N PRO A 299 -10.39 18.10 -16.56
CA PRO A 299 -9.61 17.77 -15.38
C PRO A 299 -8.59 18.85 -14.99
N MET A 300 -8.46 19.93 -15.77
CA MET A 300 -7.44 20.96 -15.50
C MET A 300 -7.89 21.93 -14.41
N TRP A 301 -7.08 22.02 -13.35
CA TRP A 301 -7.25 22.93 -12.22
C TRP A 301 -6.05 23.85 -12.06
N MET A 302 -6.30 25.09 -11.67
CA MET A 302 -5.29 26.14 -11.64
C MET A 302 -5.37 26.96 -10.37
N THR A 303 -4.21 27.38 -9.88
CA THR A 303 -4.17 28.27 -8.74
C THR A 303 -4.55 29.69 -9.15
N HIS A 304 -5.22 30.42 -8.26
CA HIS A 304 -5.53 31.83 -8.46
C HIS A 304 -4.28 32.65 -8.80
N VAL A 305 -3.16 32.39 -8.12
CA VAL A 305 -1.87 33.05 -8.36
C VAL A 305 -1.43 32.91 -9.82
N MET A 306 -1.56 31.70 -10.38
CA MET A 306 -1.19 31.45 -11.77
C MET A 306 -2.16 32.12 -12.74
N MET A 307 -3.46 32.11 -12.43
CA MET A 307 -4.45 32.82 -13.23
C MET A 307 -4.17 34.33 -13.29
N THR A 308 -3.91 34.95 -12.14
CA THR A 308 -3.57 36.38 -12.06
C THR A 308 -2.28 36.68 -12.82
N ARG A 309 -1.24 35.85 -12.66
CA ARG A 309 0.05 36.02 -13.34
C ARG A 309 -0.07 36.03 -14.87
N PHE A 310 -0.97 35.23 -15.43
CA PHE A 310 -1.17 35.10 -16.88
C PHE A 310 -2.41 35.83 -17.39
N GLY A 311 -2.97 36.75 -16.60
CA GLY A 311 -4.07 37.63 -17.01
C GLY A 311 -5.40 36.92 -17.24
N ALA A 312 -5.61 35.73 -16.67
CA ALA A 312 -6.89 35.03 -16.77
C ALA A 312 -8.00 35.78 -16.01
N LYS A 313 -9.15 35.92 -16.67
CA LYS A 313 -10.38 36.41 -16.05
C LYS A 313 -11.33 35.26 -15.80
N LEU A 314 -12.13 35.36 -14.74
CA LEU A 314 -13.16 34.36 -14.42
C LEU A 314 -14.47 34.76 -15.08
N LYS A 315 -15.19 33.77 -15.62
CA LYS A 315 -16.52 33.96 -16.20
C LYS A 315 -17.48 34.60 -15.19
N PRO A 316 -18.51 35.35 -15.67
CA PRO A 316 -19.54 35.89 -14.81
C PRO A 316 -20.24 34.78 -14.01
N VAL A 317 -20.56 35.05 -12.75
CA VAL A 317 -21.21 34.07 -11.87
C VAL A 317 -22.62 33.78 -12.38
N GLY A 318 -22.84 32.59 -12.93
CA GLY A 318 -24.18 32.09 -13.24
C GLY A 318 -24.93 31.64 -11.98
N ARG A 319 -26.28 31.60 -12.05
CA ARG A 319 -27.14 31.02 -11.01
C ARG A 319 -27.02 29.48 -11.00
N LYS A 320 -25.89 28.92 -10.54
CA LYS A 320 -25.81 27.50 -10.19
C LYS A 320 -26.09 27.36 -8.69
N ARG A 321 -27.10 26.56 -8.33
CA ARG A 321 -27.37 26.20 -6.93
C ARG A 321 -26.26 25.27 -6.46
N SER A 322 -25.53 25.69 -5.43
CA SER A 322 -24.56 24.82 -4.75
C SER A 322 -25.27 24.07 -3.62
N TYR A 323 -25.06 22.77 -3.55
CA TYR A 323 -25.51 21.93 -2.42
C TYR A 323 -24.34 21.47 -1.55
N LEU A 324 -23.11 21.89 -1.87
CA LEU A 324 -21.94 21.62 -1.04
C LEU A 324 -21.82 22.67 0.07
N ARG A 325 -21.47 22.24 1.28
CA ARG A 325 -21.23 23.12 2.44
C ARG A 325 -19.81 22.99 2.96
N GLY A 326 -19.38 23.94 3.79
CA GLY A 326 -18.12 23.87 4.54
C GLY A 326 -17.00 24.75 3.98
N ASP A 327 -15.91 24.79 4.75
CA ASP A 327 -14.74 25.66 4.54
C ASP A 327 -14.10 25.57 3.13
N PRO A 328 -13.84 24.38 2.54
CA PRO A 328 -13.20 24.33 1.23
C PRO A 328 -14.06 24.91 0.10
N PHE A 329 -15.36 25.10 0.34
CA PHE A 329 -16.35 25.57 -0.64
C PHE A 329 -16.92 26.95 -0.32
N GLY A 330 -16.39 27.68 0.67
CA GLY A 330 -16.87 28.99 1.12
C GLY A 330 -16.98 30.09 0.04
N GLU A 331 -16.51 29.81 -1.18
CA GLU A 331 -16.72 30.64 -2.36
C GLU A 331 -17.53 29.95 -3.46
N SER A 332 -18.22 30.75 -4.28
CA SER A 332 -19.13 30.26 -5.31
C SER A 332 -18.47 29.66 -6.56
N ARG A 333 -17.16 29.81 -6.79
CA ARG A 333 -16.50 29.38 -8.05
C ARG A 333 -15.27 28.50 -7.88
N GLY A 334 -14.57 28.61 -6.76
CA GLY A 334 -13.31 27.91 -6.52
C GLY A 334 -13.39 26.92 -5.37
N VAL A 335 -12.24 26.32 -5.07
CA VAL A 335 -12.02 25.60 -3.82
C VAL A 335 -10.77 26.13 -3.13
N VAL A 336 -10.84 26.25 -1.81
CA VAL A 336 -9.69 26.64 -0.98
C VAL A 336 -9.08 25.37 -0.39
N ILE A 337 -7.78 25.17 -0.62
CA ILE A 337 -7.02 24.02 -0.13
C ILE A 337 -5.74 24.57 0.52
N GLY A 338 -5.70 24.53 1.86
CA GLY A 338 -4.67 25.22 2.64
C GLY A 338 -4.66 26.71 2.29
N ASN A 339 -3.49 27.27 1.99
CA ASN A 339 -3.34 28.69 1.66
C ASN A 339 -3.49 28.98 0.16
N ARG A 340 -3.96 28.01 -0.64
CA ARG A 340 -4.08 28.14 -2.09
C ARG A 340 -5.52 27.99 -2.53
N LYS A 341 -5.88 28.79 -3.53
CA LYS A 341 -7.20 28.78 -4.15
C LYS A 341 -7.10 28.19 -5.55
N TYR A 342 -7.98 27.24 -5.84
CA TYR A 342 -8.02 26.52 -7.10
C TYR A 342 -9.32 26.80 -7.85
N PHE A 343 -9.21 26.91 -9.17
CA PHE A 343 -10.33 27.04 -10.11
C PHE A 343 -10.17 26.03 -11.24
N ASN A 344 -11.29 25.49 -11.73
CA ASN A 344 -11.27 24.69 -12.94
C ASN A 344 -11.10 25.60 -14.17
N ILE A 345 -10.41 25.14 -15.21
CA ILE A 345 -10.22 25.91 -16.45
C ILE A 345 -11.55 26.32 -17.10
N GLU A 346 -12.63 25.56 -16.89
CA GLU A 346 -13.96 25.89 -17.42
C GLU A 346 -14.56 27.18 -16.84
N GLU A 347 -14.04 27.67 -15.71
CA GLU A 347 -14.44 28.94 -15.11
C GLU A 347 -13.66 30.13 -15.69
N VAL A 348 -12.72 29.91 -16.61
CA VAL A 348 -11.86 30.95 -17.18
C VAL A 348 -12.43 31.49 -18.50
N GLU A 349 -12.43 32.80 -18.66
CA GLU A 349 -12.75 33.49 -19.92
C GLU A 349 -11.59 33.35 -20.91
N ASN A 350 -11.89 33.19 -22.21
CA ASN A 350 -10.89 33.12 -23.29
C ASN A 350 -9.80 32.07 -23.03
N VAL A 351 -10.21 30.82 -22.75
CA VAL A 351 -9.32 29.70 -22.40
C VAL A 351 -8.15 29.55 -23.37
N ASP A 352 -8.37 29.67 -24.67
CA ASP A 352 -7.32 29.50 -25.69
C ASP A 352 -6.21 30.54 -25.56
N GLN A 353 -6.58 31.81 -25.35
CA GLN A 353 -5.63 32.90 -25.14
C GLN A 353 -4.81 32.67 -23.87
N PHE A 354 -5.48 32.27 -22.79
CA PHE A 354 -4.83 31.96 -21.53
C PHE A 354 -3.84 30.78 -21.67
N LEU A 355 -4.24 29.69 -22.33
CA LEU A 355 -3.37 28.53 -22.57
C LEU A 355 -2.18 28.88 -23.47
N THR A 356 -2.37 29.81 -24.40
CA THR A 356 -1.30 30.31 -25.27
C THR A 356 -0.26 31.09 -24.47
N ASN A 357 -0.71 32.01 -23.59
CA ASN A 357 0.18 32.76 -22.70
C ASN A 357 0.97 31.84 -21.76
N LEU A 358 0.33 30.79 -21.26
CA LEU A 358 0.95 29.79 -20.40
C LEU A 358 2.04 28.98 -21.15
N ARG A 359 1.77 28.56 -22.38
CA ARG A 359 2.74 27.80 -23.20
C ARG A 359 3.96 28.62 -23.59
N ASN A 360 3.74 29.88 -23.99
CA ASN A 360 4.80 30.78 -24.46
C ASN A 360 5.80 31.17 -23.35
N THR A 361 5.45 30.95 -22.08
CA THR A 361 6.33 31.21 -20.93
C THR A 361 6.93 29.93 -20.34
N GLY A 362 6.40 28.76 -20.68
CA GLY A 362 6.96 27.45 -20.31
C GLY A 362 8.16 27.02 -21.15
N THR A 363 8.41 27.67 -22.29
CA THR A 363 9.56 27.45 -23.18
C THR A 363 10.75 28.37 -22.88
N SER A 364 10.68 29.19 -21.83
CA SER A 364 11.69 30.21 -21.49
C SER A 364 12.49 29.93 -20.21
N ASN A 365 12.48 28.71 -19.69
CA ASN A 365 13.32 28.29 -18.56
C ASN A 365 14.28 27.17 -18.95
#